data_AF-A0A0D7AH81-F1
#
_entry.id   AF-A0A0D7AH81-F1
#
_cell.length_a   1.000
_cell.length_b   1.000
_cell.length_c   1.000
_cell.angle_alpha   90.00
_cell.angle_beta   90.00
_cell.angle_gamma   90.00
#
_symmetry.space_group_name_H-M   'P 1'
#
loop_
_entity.id
_entity.type
_entity.pdbx_description
1 polymer ?
#
loop_
_entity_poly.entity_id
_entity_poly.type
_entity_poly.pdbx_seq_one_letter_code
_entity_poly.pdbx_strand_id
1 'polypeptide(L)'
;MAELSSRVYTFDPRPDYPLQCTVKRHWDPASPHLVNPDAYTLILSHGTSFHKEQWEPALDDFYALVRDGHNRLPIRDAWVIECPNHGDSAELNEKALDWGYEVTFRWEEYAHMIHLFVHGLGRGVDIDFSKRKLIGVGHSMGAVAFIDAMSFFPKIKPERLVLIEPMILTKATNSGTQGRFFYNSAKNRRDIWPSKEDAYTGMKGRPAYKMWDDRVLRIYANHGLRPLPTSTYPDKHEGVTLKCTRQQELATYNDPQASSRIFDFLGHVVKRVPTHLIVGTIDNPALPLIVKDEVIRFAAGGAQNLVTIGHVERASHLVVQENPTGVARELYQALTTPLSATRFKL
;
A
#
# COMPACT_ATOMS: atom_id res chain seq x y z
N MET A 1 8.88 -12.16 22.12
CA MET A 1 7.83 -11.17 21.81
C MET A 1 6.56 -11.92 21.47
N ALA A 2 5.40 -11.45 21.92
CA ALA A 2 4.13 -12.06 21.51
C ALA A 2 3.91 -11.80 20.01
N GLU A 3 3.61 -12.86 19.26
CA GLU A 3 3.35 -12.79 17.83
C GLU A 3 2.01 -12.10 17.56
N LEU A 4 1.94 -11.27 16.53
CA LEU A 4 0.68 -10.65 16.14
C LEU A 4 -0.31 -11.71 15.65
N SER A 5 -1.56 -11.57 16.06
CA SER A 5 -2.64 -12.35 15.47
C SER A 5 -3.03 -11.73 14.13
N SER A 6 -3.34 -12.56 13.15
CA SER A 6 -3.84 -12.10 11.86
C SER A 6 -4.98 -12.95 11.32
N ARG A 7 -5.81 -12.35 10.47
CA ARG A 7 -6.91 -13.04 9.78
C ARG A 7 -7.16 -12.44 8.41
N VAL A 8 -7.29 -13.29 7.41
CA VAL A 8 -7.66 -12.90 6.04
C VAL A 8 -9.18 -12.97 5.87
N TYR A 9 -9.72 -12.01 5.14
CA TYR A 9 -11.12 -11.91 4.76
C TYR A 9 -11.22 -11.71 3.25
N THR A 10 -12.36 -12.09 2.69
CA THR A 10 -12.77 -11.69 1.35
C THR A 10 -13.86 -10.64 1.50
N PHE A 11 -13.66 -9.47 0.88
CA PHE A 11 -14.67 -8.43 0.78
C PHE A 11 -15.28 -8.46 -0.62
N ASP A 12 -16.61 -8.49 -0.66
CA ASP A 12 -17.38 -8.63 -1.89
C ASP A 12 -18.41 -7.49 -2.02
N PRO A 13 -18.13 -6.45 -2.83
CA PRO A 13 -19.04 -5.32 -3.05
C PRO A 13 -20.10 -5.58 -4.14
N ARG A 14 -20.22 -6.80 -4.67
CA ARG A 14 -21.21 -7.12 -5.71
C ARG A 14 -22.65 -7.04 -5.16
N PRO A 15 -23.64 -6.71 -6.01
CA PRO A 15 -23.54 -6.51 -7.47
C PRO A 15 -23.10 -5.10 -7.91
N ASP A 16 -22.90 -4.17 -6.97
CA ASP A 16 -22.72 -2.75 -7.29
C ASP A 16 -21.31 -2.41 -7.82
N TYR A 17 -20.33 -3.28 -7.57
CA TYR A 17 -18.98 -3.19 -8.13
C TYR A 17 -18.45 -4.58 -8.51
N PRO A 18 -17.81 -4.75 -9.69
CA PRO A 18 -17.55 -6.08 -10.25
C PRO A 18 -16.38 -6.82 -9.60
N LEU A 19 -15.43 -6.09 -9.01
CA LEU A 19 -14.21 -6.67 -8.45
C LEU A 19 -14.36 -6.91 -6.95
N GLN A 20 -13.78 -8.00 -6.47
CA GLN A 20 -13.65 -8.33 -5.05
C GLN A 20 -12.24 -7.97 -4.55
N CYS A 21 -12.01 -8.01 -3.24
CA CYS A 21 -10.64 -7.97 -2.71
C CYS A 21 -10.47 -8.90 -1.52
N THR A 22 -9.22 -9.29 -1.26
CA THR A 22 -8.83 -9.85 0.02
C THR A 22 -8.28 -8.76 0.93
N VAL A 23 -8.51 -8.91 2.23
CA VAL A 23 -8.05 -7.96 3.24
C VAL A 23 -7.48 -8.75 4.41
N LYS A 24 -6.34 -8.31 4.95
CA LYS A 24 -5.72 -8.96 6.11
C LYS A 24 -5.75 -8.03 7.33
N ARG A 25 -6.39 -8.51 8.39
CA ARG A 25 -6.38 -7.87 9.71
C ARG A 25 -5.19 -8.35 10.50
N HIS A 26 -4.52 -7.45 11.21
CA HIS A 26 -3.46 -7.70 12.19
C HIS A 26 -3.82 -7.02 13.52
N TRP A 27 -3.63 -7.70 14.65
CA TRP A 27 -3.83 -7.11 15.97
C TRP A 27 -2.95 -7.80 17.01
N ASP A 28 -2.63 -7.07 18.07
CA ASP A 28 -2.01 -7.64 19.26
C ASP A 28 -3.12 -8.22 20.17
N PRO A 29 -3.18 -9.56 20.39
CA PRO A 29 -4.20 -10.16 21.23
C PRO A 29 -4.13 -9.73 22.70
N ALA A 30 -2.98 -9.21 23.15
CA ALA A 30 -2.78 -8.68 24.50
C ALA A 30 -3.07 -7.17 24.60
N SER A 31 -3.43 -6.49 23.50
CA SER A 31 -3.71 -5.05 23.53
C SER A 31 -4.94 -4.76 24.40
N PRO A 32 -4.85 -3.80 25.34
CA PRO A 32 -6.00 -3.36 26.13
C PRO A 32 -7.03 -2.56 25.28
N HIS A 33 -6.69 -2.24 24.03
CA HIS A 33 -7.47 -1.35 23.17
C HIS A 33 -8.36 -2.07 22.15
N LEU A 34 -8.39 -3.42 22.17
CA LEU A 34 -9.14 -4.21 21.18
C LEU A 34 -10.63 -3.88 21.11
N VAL A 35 -11.23 -3.53 22.24
CA VAL A 35 -12.65 -3.15 22.35
C VAL A 35 -12.86 -1.66 22.65
N ASN A 36 -11.78 -0.88 22.77
CA ASN A 36 -11.85 0.55 23.09
C ASN A 36 -12.42 1.33 21.89
N PRO A 37 -13.59 2.00 22.00
CA PRO A 37 -14.21 2.76 20.90
C PRO A 37 -13.33 3.93 20.40
N ASP A 38 -12.47 4.46 21.26
CA ASP A 38 -11.59 5.59 20.97
C ASP A 38 -10.22 5.19 20.43
N ALA A 39 -9.95 3.89 20.29
CA ALA A 39 -8.70 3.39 19.73
C ALA A 39 -8.68 3.47 18.19
N TYR A 40 -7.51 3.73 17.64
CA TYR A 40 -7.28 3.88 16.21
C TYR A 40 -7.33 2.54 15.49
N THR A 41 -7.90 2.55 14.28
CA THR A 41 -7.79 1.47 13.30
C THR A 41 -6.93 1.96 12.14
N LEU A 42 -5.84 1.26 11.85
CA LEU A 42 -5.00 1.57 10.69
C LEU A 42 -5.61 0.91 9.45
N ILE A 43 -5.78 1.67 8.38
CA ILE A 43 -6.17 1.17 7.06
C ILE A 43 -4.97 1.34 6.13
N LEU A 44 -4.39 0.22 5.71
CA LEU A 44 -3.15 0.16 4.92
C LEU A 44 -3.44 -0.22 3.47
N SER A 45 -2.68 0.37 2.56
CA SER A 45 -2.70 0.08 1.13
C SER A 45 -1.28 -0.08 0.57
N HIS A 46 -1.07 -1.08 -0.28
CA HIS A 46 0.26 -1.44 -0.79
C HIS A 46 0.58 -0.78 -2.14
N GLY A 47 1.86 -0.77 -2.51
CA GLY A 47 2.32 -0.29 -3.81
C GLY A 47 2.07 -1.27 -4.96
N THR A 48 2.28 -0.80 -6.19
CA THR A 48 2.20 -1.64 -7.40
C THR A 48 3.14 -2.83 -7.31
N SER A 49 2.72 -3.97 -7.86
CA SER A 49 3.46 -5.24 -7.91
C SER A 49 3.63 -5.96 -6.58
N PHE A 50 3.06 -5.42 -5.48
CA PHE A 50 3.11 -5.99 -4.14
C PHE A 50 1.75 -6.56 -3.71
N HIS A 51 1.67 -7.02 -2.46
CA HIS A 51 0.47 -7.65 -1.90
C HIS A 51 0.42 -7.42 -0.38
N LYS A 52 -0.73 -7.71 0.24
CA LYS A 52 -1.04 -7.30 1.62
C LYS A 52 -0.05 -7.82 2.68
N GLU A 53 0.48 -9.02 2.52
CA GLU A 53 1.41 -9.64 3.48
C GLU A 53 2.77 -8.93 3.56
N GLN A 54 3.16 -8.13 2.56
CA GLN A 54 4.44 -7.43 2.60
C GLN A 54 4.55 -6.39 3.73
N TRP A 55 3.43 -5.99 4.32
CA TRP A 55 3.40 -5.13 5.50
C TRP A 55 3.74 -5.85 6.80
N GLU A 56 3.72 -7.18 6.84
CA GLU A 56 3.88 -7.96 8.07
C GLU A 56 5.14 -7.59 8.85
N PRO A 57 6.35 -7.54 8.26
CA PRO A 57 7.54 -7.20 9.03
C PRO A 57 7.50 -5.78 9.60
N ALA A 58 6.91 -4.82 8.88
CA ALA A 58 6.77 -3.45 9.36
C ALA A 58 5.70 -3.36 10.47
N LEU A 59 4.61 -4.12 10.38
CA LEU A 59 3.59 -4.18 11.41
C LEU A 59 4.11 -4.87 12.67
N ASP A 60 4.84 -5.98 12.56
CA ASP A 60 5.45 -6.67 13.70
C ASP A 60 6.36 -5.73 14.49
N ASP A 61 7.25 -5.03 13.78
CA ASP A 61 8.18 -4.07 14.37
C ASP A 61 7.42 -2.85 14.94
N PHE A 62 6.34 -2.38 14.30
CA PHE A 62 5.52 -1.26 14.78
C PHE A 62 4.78 -1.60 16.07
N TYR A 63 4.13 -2.77 16.14
CA TYR A 63 3.43 -3.19 17.35
C TYR A 63 4.40 -3.50 18.50
N ALA A 64 5.64 -3.92 18.21
CA ALA A 64 6.68 -3.99 19.24
C ALA A 64 6.94 -2.61 19.87
N LEU A 65 7.07 -1.55 19.06
CA LEU A 65 7.20 -0.18 19.57
C LEU A 65 5.97 0.28 20.36
N VAL A 66 4.76 -0.09 19.94
CA VAL A 66 3.52 0.22 20.68
C VAL A 66 3.52 -0.44 22.06
N ARG A 67 3.95 -1.70 22.16
CA ARG A 67 4.08 -2.42 23.43
C ARG A 67 5.16 -1.79 24.32
N ASP A 68 6.32 -1.47 23.77
CA ASP A 68 7.43 -0.84 24.49
C ASP A 68 7.04 0.57 25.00
N GLY A 69 6.19 1.27 24.26
CA GLY A 69 5.52 2.50 24.68
C GLY A 69 4.39 2.30 25.72
N HIS A 70 4.29 1.11 26.32
CA HIS A 70 3.25 0.70 27.27
C HIS A 70 1.82 0.90 26.74
N ASN A 71 1.59 0.69 25.44
CA ASN A 71 0.28 0.86 24.79
C ASN A 71 -0.33 2.25 24.98
N ARG A 72 0.50 3.30 25.16
CA ARG A 72 0.04 4.69 25.25
C ARG A 72 -0.55 5.19 23.93
N LEU A 73 -0.09 4.65 22.79
CA LEU A 73 -0.73 4.83 21.50
C LEU A 73 -1.88 3.82 21.39
N PRO A 74 -3.16 4.24 21.40
CA PRO A 74 -4.28 3.32 21.48
C PRO A 74 -4.58 2.74 20.09
N ILE A 75 -3.89 1.65 19.73
CA ILE A 75 -4.13 0.92 18.48
C ILE A 75 -5.06 -0.27 18.74
N ARG A 76 -6.18 -0.31 18.02
CA ARG A 76 -7.12 -1.42 18.02
C ARG A 76 -6.61 -2.54 17.12
N ASP A 77 -6.45 -2.25 15.84
CA ASP A 77 -6.06 -3.20 14.81
C ASP A 77 -5.57 -2.47 13.54
N ALA A 78 -4.92 -3.22 12.67
CA ALA A 78 -4.45 -2.78 11.35
C ALA A 78 -5.09 -3.66 10.27
N TRP A 79 -5.58 -3.05 9.18
CA TRP A 79 -6.22 -3.74 8.08
C TRP A 79 -5.52 -3.37 6.77
N VAL A 80 -4.93 -4.35 6.10
CA VAL A 80 -4.25 -4.17 4.83
C VAL A 80 -5.17 -4.62 3.70
N ILE A 81 -5.61 -3.67 2.89
CA ILE A 81 -6.50 -3.88 1.74
C ILE A 81 -5.65 -4.23 0.54
N GLU A 82 -5.95 -5.32 -0.15
CA GLU A 82 -5.26 -5.69 -1.38
C GLU A 82 -5.91 -5.06 -2.61
N CYS A 83 -5.09 -4.57 -3.54
CA CYS A 83 -5.56 -4.02 -4.79
C CYS A 83 -6.24 -5.12 -5.62
N PRO A 84 -7.41 -4.87 -6.26
CA PRO A 84 -8.18 -5.93 -6.90
C PRO A 84 -7.46 -6.75 -7.99
N ASN A 85 -6.45 -6.18 -8.66
CA ASN A 85 -5.63 -6.88 -9.66
C ASN A 85 -4.27 -7.37 -9.12
N HIS A 86 -4.08 -7.40 -7.80
CA HIS A 86 -2.87 -7.88 -7.14
C HIS A 86 -3.14 -9.03 -6.16
N GLY A 87 -2.10 -9.79 -5.85
CA GLY A 87 -2.13 -10.83 -4.81
C GLY A 87 -3.28 -11.83 -4.96
N ASP A 88 -3.84 -12.27 -3.84
CA ASP A 88 -5.00 -13.18 -3.82
C ASP A 88 -6.23 -12.56 -4.50
N SER A 89 -6.37 -11.23 -4.47
CA SER A 89 -7.49 -10.52 -5.11
C SER A 89 -7.46 -10.69 -6.63
N ALA A 90 -6.28 -10.69 -7.24
CA ALA A 90 -6.13 -10.96 -8.67
C ALA A 90 -6.65 -12.35 -9.05
N GLU A 91 -6.43 -13.34 -8.18
CA GLU A 91 -6.92 -14.70 -8.39
C GLU A 91 -8.44 -14.77 -8.29
N LEU A 92 -9.03 -14.10 -7.29
CA LEU A 92 -10.48 -14.00 -7.14
C LEU A 92 -11.13 -13.32 -8.35
N ASN A 93 -10.46 -12.32 -8.91
CA ASN A 93 -10.96 -11.50 -10.01
C ASN A 93 -10.49 -11.97 -11.39
N GLU A 94 -9.85 -13.14 -11.50
CA GLU A 94 -9.16 -13.57 -12.72
C GLU A 94 -10.00 -13.36 -13.99
N LYS A 95 -11.29 -13.75 -13.96
CA LYS A 95 -12.21 -13.55 -15.09
C LYS A 95 -12.72 -12.12 -15.25
N ALA A 96 -12.88 -11.39 -14.15
CA ALA A 96 -13.38 -10.01 -14.16
C ALA A 96 -12.31 -9.04 -14.67
N LEU A 97 -11.02 -9.39 -14.54
CA LEU A 97 -9.91 -8.62 -15.08
C LEU A 97 -9.85 -8.65 -16.62
N ASP A 98 -10.56 -9.57 -17.27
CA ASP A 98 -10.73 -9.61 -18.73
C ASP A 98 -11.88 -8.70 -19.23
N TRP A 99 -12.49 -7.90 -18.34
CA TRP A 99 -13.62 -7.02 -18.71
C TRP A 99 -13.16 -5.64 -19.20
N GLY A 100 -11.93 -5.50 -19.68
CA GLY A 100 -11.34 -4.24 -20.14
C GLY A 100 -10.19 -3.72 -19.27
N TYR A 101 -9.71 -4.50 -18.28
CA TYR A 101 -8.61 -4.11 -17.40
C TYR A 101 -7.22 -4.54 -17.91
N GLU A 102 -7.14 -5.08 -19.13
CA GLU A 102 -5.93 -5.64 -19.73
C GLU A 102 -4.91 -4.60 -20.16
N VAL A 103 -5.40 -3.43 -20.60
CA VAL A 103 -4.57 -2.35 -21.15
C VAL A 103 -4.24 -1.32 -20.09
N THR A 104 -5.23 -0.96 -19.27
CA THR A 104 -5.08 -0.02 -18.17
C THR A 104 -5.93 -0.48 -16.99
N PHE A 105 -5.29 -0.66 -15.84
CA PHE A 105 -5.96 -0.80 -14.56
C PHE A 105 -5.74 0.49 -13.79
N ARG A 106 -6.74 1.37 -13.79
CA ARG A 106 -6.62 2.69 -13.15
C ARG A 106 -6.42 2.52 -11.65
N TRP A 107 -5.56 3.33 -11.05
CA TRP A 107 -5.36 3.30 -9.59
C TRP A 107 -6.63 3.74 -8.84
N GLU A 108 -7.53 4.42 -9.54
CA GLU A 108 -8.89 4.76 -9.08
C GLU A 108 -9.73 3.52 -8.76
N GLU A 109 -9.50 2.37 -9.41
CA GLU A 109 -10.17 1.09 -9.06
C GLU A 109 -9.75 0.62 -7.66
N TYR A 110 -8.50 0.88 -7.27
CA TYR A 110 -8.04 0.61 -5.91
C TYR A 110 -8.63 1.63 -4.93
N ALA A 111 -8.74 2.91 -5.32
CA ALA A 111 -9.40 3.94 -4.54
C ALA A 111 -10.87 3.60 -4.26
N HIS A 112 -11.62 3.13 -5.29
CA HIS A 112 -12.99 2.66 -5.16
C HIS A 112 -13.07 1.50 -4.17
N MET A 113 -12.18 0.51 -4.29
CA MET A 113 -12.15 -0.62 -3.36
C MET A 113 -11.87 -0.19 -1.91
N ILE A 114 -10.91 0.72 -1.69
CA ILE A 114 -10.63 1.29 -0.36
C ILE A 114 -11.89 1.98 0.19
N HIS A 115 -12.58 2.77 -0.64
CA HIS A 115 -13.79 3.49 -0.25
C HIS A 115 -14.95 2.56 0.12
N LEU A 116 -15.26 1.59 -0.74
CA LEU A 116 -16.31 0.60 -0.51
C LEU A 116 -16.03 -0.20 0.77
N PHE A 117 -14.78 -0.64 0.96
CA PHE A 117 -14.38 -1.37 2.15
C PHE A 117 -14.54 -0.54 3.43
N VAL A 118 -14.03 0.70 3.45
CA VAL A 118 -14.10 1.57 4.63
C VAL A 118 -15.56 1.89 5.01
N HIS A 119 -16.45 2.02 4.04
CA HIS A 119 -17.86 2.27 4.30
C HIS A 119 -18.70 1.00 4.51
N GLY A 120 -18.08 -0.20 4.50
CA GLY A 120 -18.80 -1.46 4.65
C GLY A 120 -19.83 -1.72 3.55
N LEU A 121 -19.59 -1.19 2.34
CA LEU A 121 -20.50 -1.30 1.18
C LEU A 121 -20.26 -2.62 0.44
N GLY A 122 -20.45 -3.73 1.15
CA GLY A 122 -20.24 -5.07 0.63
C GLY A 122 -20.45 -6.15 1.69
N ARG A 123 -20.00 -7.36 1.41
CA ARG A 123 -20.16 -8.55 2.27
C ARG A 123 -18.81 -9.17 2.62
N GLY A 124 -18.81 -10.05 3.62
CA GLY A 124 -17.63 -10.82 4.06
C GLY A 124 -16.78 -10.14 5.14
N VAL A 125 -16.92 -8.82 5.31
CA VAL A 125 -16.39 -8.07 6.44
C VAL A 125 -17.51 -7.23 7.06
N ASP A 126 -18.03 -7.68 8.19
CA ASP A 126 -19.16 -7.05 8.89
C ASP A 126 -18.68 -5.97 9.87
N ILE A 127 -18.02 -4.94 9.33
CA ILE A 127 -17.50 -3.80 10.07
C ILE A 127 -17.72 -2.53 9.25
N ASP A 128 -18.45 -1.57 9.82
CA ASP A 128 -18.51 -0.21 9.30
C ASP A 128 -17.33 0.60 9.86
N PHE A 129 -16.24 0.70 9.09
CA PHE A 129 -15.04 1.42 9.51
C PHE A 129 -15.24 2.94 9.55
N SER A 130 -16.25 3.48 8.86
CA SER A 130 -16.57 4.91 8.90
C SER A 130 -17.01 5.39 10.29
N LYS A 131 -17.36 4.45 11.19
CA LYS A 131 -17.65 4.70 12.61
C LYS A 131 -16.44 4.57 13.53
N ARG A 132 -15.25 4.26 13.02
CA ARG A 132 -14.00 4.11 13.80
C ARG A 132 -13.09 5.34 13.61
N LYS A 133 -12.15 5.53 14.53
CA LYS A 133 -11.06 6.51 14.36
C LYS A 133 -10.01 5.95 13.43
N LEU A 134 -10.01 6.36 12.17
CA LEU A 134 -9.16 5.79 11.13
C LEU A 134 -7.82 6.51 11.03
N ILE A 135 -6.76 5.75 10.79
CA ILE A 135 -5.46 6.23 10.33
C ILE A 135 -5.24 5.65 8.94
N GLY A 136 -5.16 6.50 7.93
CA GLY A 136 -4.84 6.07 6.57
C GLY A 136 -3.33 5.90 6.42
N VAL A 137 -2.88 4.76 5.92
CA VAL A 137 -1.46 4.49 5.63
C VAL A 137 -1.37 3.95 4.21
N GLY A 138 -0.53 4.53 3.36
CA GLY A 138 -0.37 4.05 1.99
C GLY A 138 1.06 4.13 1.52
N HIS A 139 1.48 3.12 0.75
CA HIS A 139 2.77 3.07 0.09
C HIS A 139 2.63 3.24 -1.42
N SER A 140 3.45 4.10 -2.05
CA SER A 140 3.52 4.22 -3.52
C SER A 140 2.14 4.44 -4.16
N MET A 141 1.69 3.55 -5.06
CA MET A 141 0.32 3.55 -5.61
C MET A 141 -0.76 3.58 -4.53
N GLY A 142 -0.64 2.80 -3.46
CA GLY A 142 -1.61 2.75 -2.37
C GLY A 142 -1.78 4.10 -1.68
N ALA A 143 -0.70 4.87 -1.53
CA ALA A 143 -0.76 6.24 -1.00
C ALA A 143 -1.64 7.15 -1.87
N VAL A 144 -1.46 7.06 -3.19
CA VAL A 144 -2.21 7.83 -4.19
C VAL A 144 -3.68 7.39 -4.21
N ALA A 145 -3.94 6.07 -4.22
CA ALA A 145 -5.27 5.49 -4.19
C ALA A 145 -6.03 5.87 -2.91
N PHE A 146 -5.36 5.90 -1.75
CA PHE A 146 -6.00 6.31 -0.50
C PHE A 146 -6.40 7.79 -0.53
N ILE A 147 -5.52 8.67 -1.01
CA ILE A 147 -5.83 10.10 -1.18
C ILE A 147 -7.03 10.26 -2.12
N ASP A 148 -7.05 9.51 -3.21
CA ASP A 148 -8.13 9.55 -4.18
C ASP A 148 -9.46 9.04 -3.61
N ALA A 149 -9.43 7.99 -2.79
CA ALA A 149 -10.61 7.45 -2.12
C ALA A 149 -11.31 8.49 -1.22
N MET A 150 -10.56 9.44 -0.65
CA MET A 150 -11.11 10.56 0.12
C MET A 150 -11.88 11.57 -0.76
N SER A 151 -11.74 11.51 -2.09
CA SER A 151 -12.46 12.35 -3.04
C SER A 151 -13.89 11.87 -3.31
N PHE A 152 -14.23 10.61 -2.99
CA PHE A 152 -15.57 10.05 -3.16
C PHE A 152 -16.55 10.48 -2.07
N PHE A 153 -17.82 10.09 -2.24
CA PHE A 153 -18.91 10.32 -1.28
C PHE A 153 -19.59 8.99 -0.92
N PRO A 154 -19.92 8.74 0.36
CA PRO A 154 -19.63 9.56 1.55
C PRO A 154 -18.11 9.73 1.80
N LYS A 155 -17.72 10.78 2.54
CA LYS A 155 -16.30 11.12 2.73
C LYS A 155 -15.61 10.20 3.74
N ILE A 156 -14.45 9.65 3.37
CA ILE A 156 -13.51 9.07 4.33
C ILE A 156 -12.80 10.21 5.06
N LYS A 157 -12.87 10.22 6.39
CA LYS A 157 -12.27 11.25 7.25
C LYS A 157 -11.30 10.60 8.24
N PRO A 158 -10.05 10.31 7.83
CA PRO A 158 -9.07 9.76 8.75
C PRO A 158 -8.59 10.85 9.72
N GLU A 159 -8.28 10.45 10.94
CA GLU A 159 -7.68 11.31 11.97
C GLU A 159 -6.29 11.78 11.56
N ARG A 160 -5.57 10.91 10.84
CA ARG A 160 -4.26 11.20 10.25
C ARG A 160 -4.06 10.40 8.97
N LEU A 161 -3.21 10.94 8.09
CA LEU A 161 -2.75 10.28 6.89
C LEU A 161 -1.23 10.11 6.97
N VAL A 162 -0.73 8.90 6.71
CA VAL A 162 0.70 8.59 6.65
C VAL A 162 1.03 8.10 5.24
N LEU A 163 1.70 8.95 4.47
CA LEU A 163 2.08 8.70 3.09
C LEU A 163 3.52 8.21 3.06
N ILE A 164 3.73 6.97 2.66
CA ILE A 164 5.05 6.34 2.61
C ILE A 164 5.46 6.27 1.15
N GLU A 165 6.52 7.00 0.76
CA GLU A 165 7.01 7.03 -0.61
C GLU A 165 5.86 7.18 -1.65
N PRO A 166 4.99 8.22 -1.55
CA PRO A 166 3.83 8.31 -2.41
C PRO A 166 4.26 8.53 -3.87
N MET A 167 3.67 7.77 -4.80
CA MET A 167 3.99 7.86 -6.23
C MET A 167 3.27 9.06 -6.88
N ILE A 168 3.64 10.26 -6.47
CA ILE A 168 3.03 11.52 -6.91
C ILE A 168 4.01 12.22 -7.86
N LEU A 169 3.68 12.24 -9.14
CA LEU A 169 4.52 12.70 -10.23
C LEU A 169 3.81 13.83 -10.99
N THR A 170 4.56 14.80 -11.49
CA THR A 170 4.00 15.76 -12.47
C THR A 170 3.60 15.01 -13.75
N LYS A 171 2.75 15.63 -14.59
CA LYS A 171 2.40 15.05 -15.91
C LYS A 171 3.64 14.73 -16.74
N ALA A 172 4.61 15.64 -16.78
CA ALA A 172 5.85 15.48 -17.54
C ALA A 172 6.68 14.29 -17.04
N THR A 173 6.83 14.14 -15.72
CA THR A 173 7.55 13.04 -15.09
C THR A 173 6.82 11.70 -15.30
N ASN A 174 5.49 11.69 -15.19
CA ASN A 174 4.67 10.48 -15.37
C ASN A 174 4.72 9.95 -16.81
N SER A 175 4.56 10.81 -17.81
CA SER A 175 4.70 10.42 -19.22
C SER A 175 6.16 10.27 -19.68
N GLY A 176 7.11 10.61 -18.81
CA GLY A 176 8.53 10.69 -19.11
C GLY A 176 9.32 9.46 -18.68
N THR A 177 10.54 9.71 -18.20
CA THR A 177 11.54 8.67 -17.87
C THR A 177 11.04 7.71 -16.79
N GLN A 178 10.39 8.21 -15.75
CA GLN A 178 9.95 7.40 -14.60
C GLN A 178 8.84 6.43 -14.98
N GLY A 179 7.76 6.90 -15.62
CA GLY A 179 6.69 6.01 -16.10
C GLY A 179 7.22 4.93 -17.05
N ARG A 180 8.11 5.32 -17.98
CA ARG A 180 8.74 4.38 -18.91
C ARG A 180 9.68 3.39 -18.22
N PHE A 181 10.37 3.79 -17.14
CA PHE A 181 11.20 2.90 -16.34
C PHE A 181 10.38 1.78 -15.69
N PHE A 182 9.29 2.12 -15.00
CA PHE A 182 8.43 1.14 -14.35
C PHE A 182 7.72 0.24 -15.35
N TYR A 183 7.18 0.81 -16.43
CA TYR A 183 6.55 0.05 -17.51
C TYR A 183 7.51 -0.99 -18.12
N ASN A 184 8.75 -0.59 -18.46
CA ASN A 184 9.73 -1.52 -19.00
C ASN A 184 10.20 -2.56 -17.99
N SER A 185 10.23 -2.21 -16.70
CA SER A 185 10.57 -3.16 -15.63
C SER A 185 9.51 -4.25 -15.51
N ALA A 186 8.23 -3.89 -15.54
CA ALA A 186 7.11 -4.84 -15.54
C ALA A 186 7.11 -5.71 -16.81
N LYS A 187 7.33 -5.11 -17.99
CA LYS A 187 7.37 -5.82 -19.27
C LYS A 187 8.41 -6.95 -19.29
N ASN A 188 9.58 -6.70 -18.71
CA ASN A 188 10.70 -7.64 -18.69
C ASN A 188 10.74 -8.51 -17.43
N ARG A 189 9.71 -8.46 -16.59
CA ARG A 189 9.66 -9.25 -15.36
C ARG A 189 9.63 -10.74 -15.70
N ARG A 190 10.37 -11.53 -14.92
CA ARG A 190 10.24 -12.99 -14.96
C ARG A 190 8.92 -13.37 -14.31
N ASP A 191 8.20 -14.31 -14.92
CA ASP A 191 6.83 -14.64 -14.50
C ASP A 191 6.65 -16.08 -14.04
N ILE A 192 7.59 -16.98 -14.33
CA ILE A 192 7.45 -18.42 -14.03
C ILE A 192 8.74 -18.96 -13.40
N TRP A 193 8.55 -19.79 -12.38
CA TRP A 193 9.61 -20.50 -11.67
C TRP A 193 9.20 -21.96 -11.43
N PRO A 194 10.16 -22.89 -11.27
CA PRO A 194 9.84 -24.29 -10.95
C PRO A 194 9.18 -24.45 -9.57
N SER A 195 9.54 -23.62 -8.59
CA SER A 195 8.93 -23.63 -7.26
C SER A 195 9.03 -22.24 -6.61
N LYS A 196 8.31 -22.06 -5.48
CA LYS A 196 8.43 -20.84 -4.65
C LYS A 196 9.85 -20.68 -4.09
N GLU A 197 10.54 -21.78 -3.74
CA GLU A 197 11.91 -21.72 -3.22
C GLU A 197 12.93 -21.35 -4.29
N ASP A 198 12.76 -21.85 -5.52
CA ASP A 198 13.57 -21.44 -6.67
C ASP A 198 13.36 -19.96 -7.00
N ALA A 199 12.13 -19.47 -6.86
CA ALA A 199 11.82 -18.06 -7.01
C ALA A 199 12.54 -17.22 -5.95
N TYR A 200 12.43 -17.59 -4.67
CA TYR A 200 13.14 -16.92 -3.57
C TYR A 200 14.66 -16.88 -3.81
N THR A 201 15.27 -18.04 -4.04
CA THR A 201 16.72 -18.16 -4.24
C THR A 201 17.16 -17.34 -5.46
N GLY A 202 16.42 -17.44 -6.56
CA GLY A 202 16.71 -16.69 -7.78
C GLY A 202 16.54 -15.18 -7.64
N MET A 203 15.57 -14.71 -6.85
CA MET A 203 15.41 -13.28 -6.55
C MET A 203 16.51 -12.78 -5.62
N LYS A 204 16.81 -13.51 -4.53
CA LYS A 204 17.85 -13.14 -3.55
C LYS A 204 19.23 -12.98 -4.18
N GLY A 205 19.55 -13.77 -5.21
CA GLY A 205 20.81 -13.65 -5.96
C GLY A 205 20.89 -12.46 -6.93
N ARG A 206 19.79 -11.73 -7.19
CA ARG A 206 19.75 -10.63 -8.17
C ARG A 206 20.01 -9.27 -7.52
N PRO A 207 20.77 -8.37 -8.17
CA PRO A 207 21.04 -7.03 -7.64
C PRO A 207 19.78 -6.23 -7.26
N ALA A 208 18.69 -6.39 -8.02
CA ALA A 208 17.42 -5.68 -7.78
C ALA A 208 16.75 -6.01 -6.44
N TYR A 209 17.05 -7.16 -5.83
CA TYR A 209 16.49 -7.59 -4.55
C TYR A 209 17.53 -7.57 -3.42
N LYS A 210 18.77 -7.16 -3.70
CA LYS A 210 19.88 -7.22 -2.74
C LYS A 210 19.62 -6.39 -1.48
N MET A 211 18.86 -5.30 -1.61
CA MET A 211 18.51 -4.42 -0.48
C MET A 211 17.22 -4.81 0.23
N TRP A 212 16.47 -5.80 -0.27
CA TRP A 212 15.24 -6.21 0.38
C TRP A 212 15.54 -6.89 1.71
N ASP A 213 14.73 -6.59 2.72
CA ASP A 213 14.70 -7.33 3.97
C ASP A 213 14.32 -8.78 3.66
N ASP A 214 15.09 -9.73 4.20
CA ASP A 214 14.93 -11.15 3.90
C ASP A 214 13.55 -11.68 4.29
N ARG A 215 12.93 -11.12 5.36
CA ARG A 215 11.56 -11.44 5.79
C ARG A 215 10.58 -11.08 4.69
N VAL A 216 10.71 -9.88 4.12
CA VAL A 216 9.82 -9.39 3.06
C VAL A 216 10.01 -10.18 1.76
N LEU A 217 11.26 -10.49 1.40
CA LEU A 217 11.54 -11.28 0.20
C LEU A 217 10.98 -12.71 0.31
N ARG A 218 11.10 -13.35 1.47
CA ARG A 218 10.50 -14.66 1.73
C ARG A 218 8.97 -14.60 1.63
N ILE A 219 8.36 -13.57 2.22
CA ILE A 219 6.91 -13.32 2.11
C ILE A 219 6.49 -13.16 0.64
N TYR A 220 7.25 -12.41 -0.16
CA TYR A 220 6.96 -12.23 -1.59
C TYR A 220 6.96 -13.55 -2.35
N ALA A 221 7.97 -14.40 -2.14
CA ALA A 221 8.02 -15.71 -2.78
C ALA A 221 6.87 -16.64 -2.31
N ASN A 222 6.48 -16.55 -1.04
CA ASN A 222 5.44 -17.39 -0.47
C ASN A 222 4.03 -16.98 -0.85
N HIS A 223 3.76 -15.68 -0.91
CA HIS A 223 2.40 -15.14 -1.05
C HIS A 223 2.15 -14.42 -2.37
N GLY A 224 3.19 -13.93 -3.05
CA GLY A 224 3.07 -13.29 -4.36
C GLY A 224 2.99 -14.26 -5.54
N LEU A 225 3.15 -15.57 -5.28
CA LEU A 225 3.15 -16.63 -6.30
C LEU A 225 2.02 -17.64 -6.11
N ARG A 226 1.47 -18.14 -7.23
CA ARG A 226 0.46 -19.19 -7.27
C ARG A 226 0.87 -20.36 -8.18
N PRO A 227 0.37 -21.58 -7.94
CA PRO A 227 0.59 -22.71 -8.84
C PRO A 227 0.07 -22.46 -10.26
N LEU A 228 0.72 -23.10 -11.23
CA LEU A 228 0.21 -23.25 -12.59
C LEU A 228 -0.69 -24.52 -12.70
N PRO A 229 -1.63 -24.61 -13.66
CA PRO A 229 -1.96 -23.63 -14.71
C PRO A 229 -2.77 -22.43 -14.19
N THR A 230 -2.81 -21.38 -15.00
CA THR A 230 -3.66 -20.20 -14.78
C THR A 230 -4.36 -19.80 -16.09
N SER A 231 -5.33 -18.90 -16.05
CA SER A 231 -5.96 -18.36 -17.29
C SER A 231 -4.92 -17.80 -18.27
N THR A 232 -3.87 -17.17 -17.76
CA THR A 232 -2.75 -16.60 -18.55
C THR A 232 -1.85 -17.68 -19.15
N TYR A 233 -1.78 -18.86 -18.51
CA TYR A 233 -0.89 -19.96 -18.90
C TYR A 233 -1.64 -21.30 -18.86
N PRO A 234 -2.63 -21.52 -19.75
CA PRO A 234 -3.47 -22.71 -19.71
C PRO A 234 -2.70 -24.01 -20.02
N ASP A 235 -1.64 -23.91 -20.84
CA ASP A 235 -0.85 -25.05 -21.31
C ASP A 235 0.34 -25.40 -20.41
N LYS A 236 0.50 -24.73 -19.26
CA LYS A 236 1.60 -24.98 -18.33
C LYS A 236 1.06 -25.61 -17.06
N HIS A 237 1.43 -26.85 -16.77
CA HIS A 237 0.86 -27.61 -15.64
C HIS A 237 1.78 -27.74 -14.42
N GLU A 238 3.01 -27.22 -14.51
CA GLU A 238 4.00 -27.33 -13.45
C GLU A 238 4.63 -25.97 -13.13
N GLY A 239 5.02 -25.82 -11.87
CA GLY A 239 5.67 -24.63 -11.36
C GLY A 239 4.71 -23.59 -10.78
N VAL A 240 5.24 -22.39 -10.59
CA VAL A 240 4.52 -21.25 -10.02
C VAL A 240 4.69 -20.01 -10.87
N THR A 241 3.69 -19.14 -10.83
CA THR A 241 3.65 -17.86 -11.53
C THR A 241 3.22 -16.72 -10.62
N LEU A 242 3.39 -15.47 -11.06
CA LEU A 242 2.96 -14.30 -10.30
C LEU A 242 1.43 -14.29 -10.14
N LYS A 243 0.94 -13.87 -8.96
CA LYS A 243 -0.48 -13.60 -8.76
C LYS A 243 -0.92 -12.30 -9.44
N CYS A 244 -0.15 -11.23 -9.25
CA CYS A 244 -0.24 -10.05 -10.11
C CYS A 244 0.45 -10.39 -11.44
N THR A 245 -0.33 -10.70 -12.47
CA THR A 245 0.23 -11.09 -13.77
C THR A 245 1.05 -9.93 -14.35
N ARG A 246 2.04 -10.23 -15.20
CA ARG A 246 2.79 -9.17 -15.89
C ARG A 246 1.90 -8.19 -16.65
N GLN A 247 0.82 -8.71 -17.24
CA GLN A 247 -0.16 -7.89 -17.96
C GLN A 247 -0.88 -6.92 -17.02
N GLN A 248 -1.32 -7.37 -15.84
CA GLN A 248 -1.98 -6.52 -14.87
C GLN A 248 -1.02 -5.52 -14.21
N GLU A 249 0.23 -5.91 -13.97
CA GLU A 249 1.28 -4.99 -13.55
C GLU A 249 1.52 -3.89 -14.59
N LEU A 250 1.62 -4.25 -15.88
CA LEU A 250 1.74 -3.30 -16.98
C LEU A 250 0.53 -2.38 -17.08
N ALA A 251 -0.68 -2.93 -17.01
CA ALA A 251 -1.92 -2.17 -17.03
C ALA A 251 -1.97 -1.15 -15.89
N THR A 252 -1.45 -1.51 -14.72
CA THR A 252 -1.36 -0.61 -13.55
C THR A 252 -0.37 0.53 -13.80
N TYR A 253 0.80 0.27 -14.38
CA TYR A 253 1.75 1.34 -14.75
C TYR A 253 1.31 2.18 -15.95
N ASN A 254 0.27 1.75 -16.67
CA ASN A 254 -0.28 2.45 -17.83
C ASN A 254 -1.44 3.40 -17.47
N ASP A 255 -1.63 3.75 -16.19
CA ASP A 255 -2.56 4.81 -15.77
C ASP A 255 -1.95 6.21 -16.03
N PRO A 256 -2.51 7.01 -16.96
CA PRO A 256 -1.95 8.31 -17.30
C PRO A 256 -2.29 9.41 -16.30
N GLN A 257 -3.26 9.20 -15.41
CA GLN A 257 -3.94 10.26 -14.67
C GLN A 257 -3.62 10.26 -13.18
N ALA A 258 -3.75 9.11 -12.50
CA ALA A 258 -3.85 9.07 -11.04
C ALA A 258 -2.74 9.85 -10.32
N SER A 259 -1.48 9.55 -10.64
CA SER A 259 -0.31 10.20 -10.04
C SER A 259 -0.32 11.72 -10.21
N SER A 260 -0.56 12.20 -11.44
CA SER A 260 -0.54 13.64 -11.76
C SER A 260 -1.74 14.41 -11.23
N ARG A 261 -2.94 13.78 -11.16
CA ARG A 261 -4.10 14.40 -10.54
C ARG A 261 -3.87 14.59 -9.04
N ILE A 262 -3.26 13.62 -8.37
CA ILE A 262 -2.96 13.73 -6.94
C ILE A 262 -1.85 14.76 -6.67
N PHE A 263 -0.93 15.00 -7.61
CA PHE A 263 0.04 16.09 -7.50
C PHE A 263 -0.66 17.45 -7.27
N ASP A 264 -1.68 17.75 -8.07
CA ASP A 264 -2.43 19.01 -7.96
C ASP A 264 -3.43 19.00 -6.78
N PHE A 265 -3.88 17.81 -6.34
CA PHE A 265 -4.90 17.68 -5.28
C PHE A 265 -4.32 17.65 -3.86
N LEU A 266 -3.10 17.14 -3.65
CA LEU A 266 -2.52 16.90 -2.32
C LEU A 266 -2.54 18.14 -1.42
N GLY A 267 -2.30 19.34 -1.98
CA GLY A 267 -2.31 20.60 -1.25
C GLY A 267 -3.66 20.94 -0.59
N HIS A 268 -4.77 20.38 -1.09
CA HIS A 268 -6.08 20.50 -0.47
C HIS A 268 -6.30 19.48 0.66
N VAL A 269 -5.62 18.34 0.60
CA VAL A 269 -5.73 17.25 1.58
C VAL A 269 -4.95 17.58 2.84
N VAL A 270 -3.69 18.02 2.70
CA VAL A 270 -2.81 18.35 3.83
C VAL A 270 -3.33 19.52 4.69
N LYS A 271 -4.23 20.35 4.13
CA LYS A 271 -4.90 21.43 4.86
C LYS A 271 -6.07 20.97 5.74
N ARG A 272 -6.63 19.79 5.45
CA ARG A 272 -7.82 19.25 6.13
C ARG A 272 -7.51 18.06 7.01
N VAL A 273 -6.48 17.29 6.65
CA VAL A 273 -6.08 16.07 7.35
C VAL A 273 -4.62 16.20 7.79
N PRO A 274 -4.32 16.00 9.08
CA PRO A 274 -2.95 15.89 9.56
C PRO A 274 -2.19 14.82 8.76
N THR A 275 -1.26 15.27 7.93
CA THR A 275 -0.55 14.41 6.98
C THR A 275 0.92 14.30 7.37
N HIS A 276 1.41 13.07 7.43
CA HIS A 276 2.79 12.70 7.68
C HIS A 276 3.35 12.11 6.39
N LEU A 277 4.58 12.48 6.05
CA LEU A 277 5.32 11.91 4.93
C LEU A 277 6.45 11.05 5.46
N ILE A 278 6.71 9.88 4.86
CA ILE A 278 7.85 9.02 5.15
C ILE A 278 8.55 8.72 3.83
N VAL A 279 9.86 9.00 3.74
CA VAL A 279 10.66 8.83 2.53
C VAL A 279 11.98 8.10 2.84
N GLY A 280 12.47 7.30 1.89
CA GLY A 280 13.79 6.70 1.92
C GLY A 280 14.89 7.68 1.51
N THR A 281 16.08 7.53 2.08
CA THR A 281 17.22 8.43 1.85
C THR A 281 18.11 8.06 0.65
N ILE A 282 17.92 6.87 0.06
CA ILE A 282 18.67 6.45 -1.14
C ILE A 282 18.05 7.07 -2.38
N ASP A 283 18.90 7.80 -3.13
CA ASP A 283 18.60 8.25 -4.47
C ASP A 283 18.64 7.07 -5.45
N ASN A 284 17.59 6.89 -6.25
CA ASN A 284 17.55 5.85 -7.27
C ASN A 284 16.83 6.34 -8.54
N PRO A 285 17.07 5.71 -9.70
CA PRO A 285 16.45 6.14 -10.96
C PRO A 285 14.91 5.97 -11.02
N ALA A 286 14.35 5.11 -10.17
CA ALA A 286 12.93 4.80 -10.16
C ALA A 286 12.11 5.96 -9.56
N LEU A 287 12.55 6.51 -8.42
CA LEU A 287 12.00 7.72 -7.82
C LEU A 287 13.13 8.56 -7.20
N PRO A 288 13.77 9.43 -8.00
CA PRO A 288 14.89 10.25 -7.54
C PRO A 288 14.50 11.19 -6.40
N LEU A 289 15.47 11.58 -5.56
CA LEU A 289 15.24 12.47 -4.42
C LEU A 289 14.59 13.80 -4.83
N ILE A 290 14.94 14.33 -6.00
CA ILE A 290 14.34 15.57 -6.53
C ILE A 290 12.82 15.46 -6.70
N VAL A 291 12.30 14.29 -7.07
CA VAL A 291 10.86 14.08 -7.20
C VAL A 291 10.19 14.13 -5.82
N LYS A 292 10.85 13.60 -4.78
CA LYS A 292 10.36 13.66 -3.41
C LYS A 292 10.32 15.11 -2.90
N ASP A 293 11.35 15.89 -3.22
CA ASP A 293 11.42 17.32 -2.93
C ASP A 293 10.29 18.10 -3.65
N GLU A 294 9.98 17.76 -4.90
CA GLU A 294 8.87 18.36 -5.64
C GLU A 294 7.52 18.08 -4.97
N VAL A 295 7.29 16.85 -4.48
CA VAL A 295 6.07 16.51 -3.74
C VAL A 295 5.96 17.37 -2.48
N ILE A 296 7.04 17.54 -1.71
CA ILE A 296 7.03 18.35 -0.49
C ILE A 296 6.78 19.83 -0.81
N ARG A 297 7.51 20.39 -1.78
CA ARG A 297 7.48 21.82 -2.07
C ARG A 297 6.24 22.25 -2.82
N PHE A 298 5.82 21.48 -3.81
CA PHE A 298 4.77 21.89 -4.75
C PHE A 298 3.45 21.16 -4.47
N ALA A 299 3.43 19.83 -4.46
CA ALA A 299 2.18 19.08 -4.29
C ALA A 299 1.57 19.30 -2.89
N ALA A 300 2.37 19.22 -1.84
CA ALA A 300 1.94 19.53 -0.47
C ALA A 300 1.91 21.04 -0.16
N GLY A 301 2.44 21.89 -1.05
CA GLY A 301 2.54 23.34 -0.84
C GLY A 301 3.56 23.75 0.25
N GLY A 302 4.55 22.91 0.53
CA GLY A 302 5.64 23.15 1.46
C GLY A 302 5.63 22.26 2.71
N ALA A 303 6.81 22.01 3.27
CA ALA A 303 7.02 21.16 4.44
C ALA A 303 6.21 21.62 5.67
N GLN A 304 5.96 22.92 5.78
CA GLN A 304 5.12 23.51 6.82
C GLN A 304 3.64 23.12 6.73
N ASN A 305 3.19 22.40 5.69
CA ASN A 305 1.84 21.84 5.62
C ASN A 305 1.78 20.36 6.06
N LEU A 306 2.94 19.70 6.19
CA LEU A 306 3.07 18.36 6.74
C LEU A 306 3.30 18.43 8.26
N VAL A 307 2.85 17.41 9.00
CA VAL A 307 3.07 17.31 10.44
C VAL A 307 4.50 16.82 10.73
N THR A 308 4.91 15.76 10.04
CA THR A 308 6.28 15.25 10.06
C THR A 308 6.72 14.86 8.65
N ILE A 309 8.03 14.90 8.42
CA ILE A 309 8.71 14.29 7.27
C ILE A 309 9.74 13.33 7.85
N GLY A 310 9.39 12.05 7.88
CA GLY A 310 10.23 10.95 8.36
C GLY A 310 11.17 10.46 7.28
N HIS A 311 12.39 10.07 7.68
CA HIS A 311 13.44 9.63 6.76
C HIS A 311 13.91 8.22 7.13
N VAL A 312 13.64 7.26 6.25
CA VAL A 312 14.07 5.87 6.42
C VAL A 312 15.47 5.72 5.83
N GLU A 313 16.45 5.65 6.72
CA GLU A 313 17.85 5.48 6.32
C GLU A 313 18.08 4.18 5.55
N ARG A 314 19.00 4.26 4.57
CA ARG A 314 19.44 3.11 3.76
C ARG A 314 18.30 2.41 3.01
N ALA A 315 17.25 3.15 2.67
CA ALA A 315 16.15 2.66 1.87
C ALA A 315 15.84 3.65 0.75
N SER A 316 15.32 3.12 -0.34
CA SER A 316 14.98 3.81 -1.58
C SER A 316 13.45 3.93 -1.69
N HIS A 317 12.88 3.98 -2.90
CA HIS A 317 11.42 3.99 -3.08
C HIS A 317 10.70 2.78 -2.45
N LEU A 318 11.39 1.66 -2.33
CA LEU A 318 10.85 0.41 -1.81
C LEU A 318 11.07 0.29 -0.30
N VAL A 319 10.86 1.37 0.47
CA VAL A 319 11.13 1.40 1.92
C VAL A 319 10.47 0.27 2.71
N VAL A 320 9.24 -0.12 2.33
CA VAL A 320 8.52 -1.21 2.98
C VAL A 320 9.24 -2.55 2.76
N GLN A 321 9.81 -2.75 1.57
CA GLN A 321 10.53 -3.97 1.22
C GLN A 321 11.98 -3.96 1.70
N GLU A 322 12.62 -2.80 1.75
CA GLU A 322 14.05 -2.66 2.03
C GLU A 322 14.38 -2.43 3.51
N ASN A 323 13.52 -1.68 4.22
CA ASN A 323 13.74 -1.37 5.64
C ASN A 323 12.40 -1.27 6.40
N PRO A 324 11.67 -2.39 6.55
CA PRO A 324 10.40 -2.42 7.29
C PRO A 324 10.54 -1.94 8.74
N THR A 325 11.68 -2.19 9.39
CA THR A 325 11.97 -1.70 10.74
C THR A 325 12.06 -0.17 10.80
N GLY A 326 12.69 0.45 9.80
CA GLY A 326 12.75 1.90 9.68
C GLY A 326 11.37 2.51 9.43
N VAL A 327 10.57 1.89 8.54
CA VAL A 327 9.16 2.28 8.32
C VAL A 327 8.36 2.20 9.62
N ALA A 328 8.52 1.13 10.41
CA ALA A 328 7.85 0.97 11.70
C ALA A 328 8.17 2.10 12.69
N ARG A 329 9.44 2.51 12.77
CA ARG A 329 9.90 3.61 13.65
C ARG A 329 9.30 4.93 13.22
N GLU A 330 9.37 5.27 11.94
CA GLU A 330 8.82 6.52 11.40
C GLU A 330 7.29 6.56 11.52
N LEU A 331 6.60 5.43 11.34
CA LEU A 331 5.17 5.31 11.57
C LEU A 331 4.82 5.53 13.05
N TYR A 332 5.55 4.91 13.97
CA TYR A 332 5.35 5.12 15.40
C TYR A 332 5.58 6.58 15.80
N GLN A 333 6.63 7.22 15.27
CA GLN A 333 6.90 8.65 15.49
C GLN A 333 5.79 9.54 14.94
N ALA A 334 5.30 9.26 13.72
CA ALA A 334 4.20 10.01 13.11
C ALA A 334 2.95 9.97 14.00
N LEU A 335 2.58 8.81 14.52
CA LEU A 335 1.36 8.64 15.31
C LEU A 335 1.48 9.13 16.76
N THR A 336 2.69 9.20 17.31
CA THR A 336 2.96 9.76 18.65
C THR A 336 3.22 11.26 18.64
N THR A 337 3.51 11.86 17.47
CA THR A 337 3.70 13.30 17.34
C THR A 337 2.39 14.05 17.68
N PRO A 338 2.41 15.02 18.63
CA PRO A 338 1.24 15.81 18.97
C PRO A 338 0.71 16.63 17.78
N LEU A 339 -0.60 16.73 17.64
CA LEU A 339 -1.22 17.61 16.65
C LEU A 339 -1.43 18.99 17.26
N SER A 340 -1.03 20.04 16.53
CA SER A 340 -1.39 21.41 16.91
C SER A 340 -2.87 21.66 16.59
N ALA A 341 -3.65 22.02 17.62
CA ALA A 341 -5.11 22.19 17.54
C ALA A 341 -5.57 23.31 16.59
N THR A 342 -4.67 24.20 16.15
CA THR A 342 -5.00 25.36 15.30
C THR A 342 -4.85 25.12 13.80
N ARG A 343 -4.20 24.03 13.36
CA ARG A 343 -3.73 23.90 11.96
C ARG A 343 -4.74 23.30 10.97
N PHE A 344 -5.73 22.56 11.45
CA PHE A 344 -6.57 21.68 10.60
C PHE A 344 -8.08 21.98 10.66
N LYS A 345 -8.47 23.18 11.15
CA LYS A 345 -9.86 23.63 11.11
C LYS A 345 -10.17 24.27 9.76
N LEU A 346 -10.81 23.54 8.86
CA LEU A 346 -11.50 24.08 7.67
C LEU A 346 -12.85 23.40 7.48
#